data_AF-A0A3R7BI50-F1
#
_entry.id   AF-A0A3R7BI50-F1
#
_cell.length_a   1.000
_cell.length_b   1.000
_cell.length_c   1.000
_cell.angle_alpha   90.00
_cell.angle_beta   90.00
_cell.angle_gamma   90.00
#
_symmetry.space_group_name_H-M   'P 1'
#
loop_
_entity.id
_entity.type
_entity.pdbx_description
1 polymer ?
#
loop_
_entity_poly.entity_id
_entity_poly.type
_entity_poly.pdbx_seq_one_letter_code
_entity_poly.pdbx_strand_id
1 'polypeptide(L)' 'MKRLGVIQHRFGDLLIVRDGKQTPAIGSVVVTNTMKRIGTICEIFGPVSRPYISVKIYKNLTDSELNTLDKKLYTL' A
#
# COMPACT_ATOMS: atom_id res chain seq x y z
N MET A 1 -4.17 -11.19 -7.43
CA MET A 1 -3.66 -9.80 -7.38
C MET A 1 -4.75 -8.84 -7.82
N LYS A 2 -5.26 -8.04 -6.90
CA LYS A 2 -6.14 -6.91 -7.21
C LYS A 2 -5.32 -5.63 -7.12
N ARG A 3 -5.53 -4.70 -8.06
CA ARG A 3 -4.83 -3.41 -8.02
C ARG A 3 -5.28 -2.64 -6.78
N LEU A 4 -4.32 -2.27 -5.93
CA LEU A 4 -4.57 -1.45 -4.74
C LEU A 4 -4.43 0.03 -5.10
N GLY A 5 -3.30 0.42 -5.68
CA GLY A 5 -3.16 1.78 -6.16
C GLY A 5 -1.76 2.30 -6.33
N VAL A 6 -1.60 3.62 -6.22
CA VAL A 6 -0.31 4.30 -6.39
C VAL A 6 0.16 4.93 -5.09
N ILE A 7 1.42 4.72 -4.72
CA ILE A 7 2.05 5.36 -3.55
C ILE A 7 2.06 6.88 -3.78
N GLN A 8 1.48 7.64 -2.86
CA GLN A 8 1.48 9.10 -2.84
C GLN A 8 2.53 9.64 -1.88
N HIS A 9 2.70 8.98 -0.73
CA HIS A 9 3.61 9.44 0.31
C HIS A 9 4.09 8.29 1.20
N ARG A 10 5.21 8.50 1.90
CA ARG A 10 5.72 7.62 2.96
C ARG A 10 6.03 8.48 4.19
N PHE A 11 5.59 8.03 5.35
CA PHE A 11 5.97 8.59 6.64
C PHE A 11 6.39 7.45 7.57
N GLY A 12 7.69 7.33 7.86
CA GLY A 12 8.23 6.21 8.64
C GLY A 12 7.91 4.84 8.01
N ASP A 13 7.20 3.99 8.77
CA ASP A 13 6.72 2.67 8.37
C ASP A 13 5.32 2.68 7.75
N LEU A 14 4.79 3.86 7.39
CA LEU A 14 3.46 4.02 6.80
C LEU A 14 3.55 4.48 5.35
N LEU A 15 2.92 3.76 4.43
CA LEU A 15 2.68 4.21 3.06
C LEU A 15 1.25 4.73 2.92
N ILE A 16 1.11 5.85 2.22
CA ILE A 16 -0.18 6.39 1.80
C ILE A 16 -0.37 6.05 0.33
N VAL A 17 -1.39 5.25 0.04
CA VAL A 17 -1.72 4.78 -1.30
C VAL A 17 -3.02 5.42 -1.76
N ARG A 18 -3.06 5.81 -3.03
CA ARG A 18 -4.25 6.36 -3.65
C ARG A 18 -4.52 5.68 -4.98
N ASP A 19 -5.58 4.88 -4.97
CA ASP A 19 -6.44 4.51 -6.09
C ASP A 19 -7.48 3.55 -5.49
N GLY A 20 -8.69 3.58 -6.04
CA GLY A 20 -9.88 3.16 -5.29
C GLY A 20 -10.94 2.56 -6.19
N LYS A 21 -10.52 1.88 -7.26
CA LYS A 21 -11.48 1.15 -8.12
C LYS A 21 -12.29 0.12 -7.32
N GLN A 22 -11.72 -0.42 -6.23
CA GLN A 22 -12.40 -1.24 -5.23
C GLN A 22 -11.87 -0.92 -3.84
N THR A 23 -12.75 -0.93 -2.85
CA THR A 23 -12.37 -0.82 -1.43
C THR A 23 -11.71 -2.12 -0.99
N PRO A 24 -10.45 -2.11 -0.56
CA PRO A 24 -9.77 -3.32 -0.11
C PRO A 24 -10.26 -3.72 1.29
N ALA A 25 -9.96 -4.96 1.70
CA ALA A 25 -10.19 -5.37 3.08
C ALA A 25 -9.04 -4.90 3.98
N ILE A 26 -9.37 -4.47 5.20
CA ILE A 26 -8.37 -4.18 6.23
C ILE A 26 -7.65 -5.49 6.59
N GLY A 27 -6.34 -5.41 6.81
CA GLY A 27 -5.48 -6.57 7.07
C GLY A 27 -5.02 -7.31 5.81
N SER A 28 -5.52 -6.97 4.61
CA SER A 28 -5.02 -7.57 3.37
C SER A 28 -3.52 -7.35 3.19
N VAL A 29 -2.82 -8.39 2.74
CA VAL A 29 -1.40 -8.34 2.41
C VAL A 29 -1.20 -7.48 1.16
N VAL A 30 -0.28 -6.53 1.26
CA VAL A 30 0.12 -5.65 0.16
C VAL A 30 1.40 -6.16 -0.48
N VAL A 31 1.40 -6.21 -1.81
CA VAL A 31 2.52 -6.68 -2.63
C VAL A 31 2.88 -5.68 -3.74
N THR A 32 4.12 -5.76 -4.21
CA THR A 32 4.58 -5.10 -5.44
C THR A 32 4.07 -5.84 -6.69
N ASN A 33 4.34 -5.30 -7.89
CA ASN A 33 4.10 -6.00 -9.16
C ASN A 33 4.91 -7.31 -9.30
N THR A 34 6.02 -7.44 -8.58
CA THR A 34 6.90 -8.61 -8.51
C THR A 34 6.52 -9.59 -7.39
N MET A 35 5.33 -9.45 -6.79
CA MET A 35 4.83 -10.30 -5.69
C MET A 35 5.62 -10.21 -4.39
N LYS A 36 6.53 -9.23 -4.24
CA LYS A 36 7.21 -8.97 -2.97
C LYS A 36 6.18 -8.46 -1.97
N ARG A 37 6.01 -9.16 -0.85
CA ARG A 37 5.16 -8.71 0.27
C ARG A 37 5.82 -7.57 1.01
N ILE A 38 5.10 -6.47 1.20
CA ILE A 38 5.67 -5.26 1.79
C ILE A 38 4.97 -4.78 3.06
N GLY A 39 3.74 -5.23 3.30
CA GLY A 39 2.98 -4.78 4.45
C GLY A 39 1.54 -5.26 4.45
N THR A 40 0.73 -4.61 5.28
CA THR A 40 -0.71 -4.88 5.41
C THR A 40 -1.49 -3.57 5.43
N ILE A 41 -2.75 -3.64 4.98
CA ILE A 41 -3.66 -2.51 5.03
C ILE A 41 -4.11 -2.27 6.48
N CYS A 42 -3.96 -1.03 6.96
CA CYS A 42 -4.37 -0.66 8.32
C CYS A 42 -5.66 0.14 8.36
N GLU A 43 -5.80 1.13 7.47
CA GLU A 43 -6.92 2.07 7.48
C GLU A 43 -7.30 2.50 6.07
N ILE A 44 -8.57 2.88 5.91
CA ILE A 44 -9.13 3.48 4.70
C ILE A 44 -9.82 4.78 5.12
N PHE A 45 -9.39 5.91 4.57
CA PHE A 45 -9.80 7.24 5.04
C PHE A 45 -9.96 8.25 3.88
N GLY A 46 -10.56 9.41 4.18
CA GLY A 46 -10.80 10.47 3.20
C GLY A 46 -12.08 10.29 2.38
N PRO A 47 -12.19 10.93 1.20
CA PRO A 47 -13.42 10.94 0.42
C PRO A 47 -13.84 9.55 -0.04
N VAL A 48 -15.11 9.18 0.18
CA VAL A 48 -15.67 7.87 -0.20
C VAL A 48 -15.54 7.59 -1.70
N SER A 49 -15.65 8.62 -2.54
CA SER A 49 -15.50 8.50 -3.99
C SER A 49 -14.09 8.10 -4.43
N ARG A 50 -13.06 8.39 -3.62
CA ARG A 50 -11.66 8.10 -3.94
C ARG A 50 -10.80 8.12 -2.67
N PRO A 51 -10.88 7.07 -1.84
CA PRO A 51 -10.25 7.05 -0.54
C PRO A 51 -8.73 6.96 -0.65
N TYR A 52 -8.07 7.31 0.45
CA TYR A 52 -6.69 6.97 0.75
C TYR A 52 -6.64 5.68 1.55
N ILE A 53 -5.59 4.91 1.34
CA ILE A 53 -5.36 3.65 2.05
C ILE A 53 -4.00 3.74 2.73
N SER A 54 -3.97 3.47 4.03
CA SER A 54 -2.71 3.36 4.76
C SER A 54 -2.22 1.91 4.77
N VAL A 55 -0.93 1.74 4.50
CA VAL A 55 -0.26 0.44 4.52
C VAL A 55 0.87 0.49 5.52
N LYS A 56 0.83 -0.39 6.52
CA LYS A 56 1.93 -0.54 7.47
C LYS A 56 2.96 -1.50 6.91
N ILE A 57 4.16 -0.98 6.72
CA ILE A 57 5.32 -1.67 6.15
C ILE A 57 5.86 -2.67 7.19
N TYR A 58 6.33 -3.82 6.73
CA TYR A 58 7.02 -4.76 7.61
C TYR A 58 8.39 -4.21 8.05
N LYS A 59 8.74 -4.47 9.31
CA LYS A 59 9.97 -3.97 9.94
C LYS A 59 11.27 -4.47 9.30
N ASN A 60 11.21 -5.53 8.48
CA ASN A 60 12.37 -6.13 7.85
C ASN A 60 12.75 -5.51 6.50
N LEU A 61 12.03 -4.48 6.04
CA LEU A 61 12.37 -3.74 4.83
C LEU A 61 13.30 -2.57 5.14
N THR A 62 14.42 -2.50 4.44
CA THR A 62 15.40 -1.41 4.56
C THR A 62 14.92 -0.16 3.82
N ASP A 63 15.38 1.03 4.22
CA ASP A 63 15.04 2.27 3.52
C ASP A 63 15.47 2.25 2.04
N SER A 64 16.58 1.58 1.71
CA SER A 64 17.03 1.39 0.32
C SER A 64 16.02 0.59 -0.51
N GLU A 65 15.45 -0.47 0.06
CA GLU A 65 14.39 -1.24 -0.59
C GLU A 65 13.09 -0.44 -0.73
N LEU A 66 12.78 0.42 0.24
CA LEU A 66 11.58 1.25 0.22
C LEU A 66 11.67 2.36 -0.83
N ASN A 67 12.85 2.95 -1.01
CA ASN A 67 13.09 3.99 -2.02
C ASN A 67 13.03 3.46 -3.46
N THR A 68 13.19 2.15 -3.64
CA THR A 68 13.14 1.47 -4.94
C THR A 68 11.80 0.78 -5.20
N LEU A 69 10.82 0.93 -4.29
CA LEU A 69 9.49 0.33 -4.47
C LEU A 69 8.80 0.84 -5.73
N ASP A 70 8.14 -0.09 -6.41
CA ASP A 70 7.21 0.26 -7.47
C ASP A 70 6.16 1.23 -6.97
N LYS A 71 5.88 2.24 -7.78
CA LYS A 71 4.80 3.18 -7.49
C LYS A 71 3.43 2.49 -7.43
N LYS A 72 3.26 1.33 -8.08
CA LYS A 72 1.99 0.58 -8.14
C LYS A 72 2.00 -0.58 -7.15
N LEU A 73 0.97 -0.64 -6.31
CA LEU A 73 0.78 -1.68 -5.30
C LEU A 73 -0.49 -2.50 -5.57
N TYR A 74 -0.50 -3.70 -5.04
CA TYR A 74 -1.54 -4.71 -5.22
C TYR A 74 -1.87 -5.38 -3.89
N THR A 75 -3.06 -5.96 -3.78
CA THR A 75 -3.42 -6.89 -2.71
C THR A 75 -3.48 -8.32 -3.22
N LEU A 76 -3.19 -9.27 -2.33
CA LEU A 76 -3.41 -10.70 -2.59
C LEU A 76 -4.91 -11.01 -2.63
#